data_AF-A0A534JY30-F1
#
_entry.id   AF-A0A534JY30-F1
#
_cell.length_a   1.000
_cell.length_b   1.000
_cell.length_c   1.000
_cell.angle_alpha   90.00
_cell.angle_beta   90.00
_cell.angle_gamma   90.00
#
_symmetry.space_group_name_H-M   'P 1'
#
loop_
_entity.id
_entity.type
_entity.pdbx_description
1 polymer ?
#
loop_
_entity_poly.entity_id
_entity_poly.type
_entity_poly.pdbx_seq_one_letter_code
_entity_poly.pdbx_strand_id
1 'polypeptide(L)' 'VTIEGEHKGGMVLDFADLKKVVREALAKYDHRDWNEALEYPSVENICELLQKDLNAKLRFPFHVRVWEGHGKWAEL' A
#
# COMPACT_ATOMS: atom_id res chain seq x y z
N VAL A 1 -4.18 0.47 3.73
CA VAL A 1 -3.11 1.37 4.19
C VAL A 1 -3.66 2.18 5.34
N THR A 2 -2.97 2.19 6.47
CA THR A 2 -3.29 2.96 7.67
C THR A 2 -2.14 3.93 7.92
N ILE A 3 -2.41 5.18 8.25
CA ILE A 3 -1.41 6.24 8.46
C ILE A 3 -1.49 6.70 9.91
N GLU A 4 -0.33 6.92 10.53
CA GLU A 4 -0.23 7.48 11.87
C GLU A 4 0.56 8.80 11.86
N GLY A 5 0.20 9.72 12.74
CA GLY A 5 0.89 11.00 12.87
C GLY A 5 0.12 12.00 13.72
N GLU A 6 0.79 13.10 14.08
CA GLU A 6 0.13 14.23 14.74
C GLU A 6 -0.81 14.94 13.78
N HIS A 7 -1.98 15.35 14.27
CA HIS A 7 -2.92 16.12 13.47
C HIS A 7 -2.56 17.61 13.50
N LYS A 8 -2.57 18.26 12.33
CA LYS A 8 -2.52 19.73 12.23
C LYS A 8 -3.82 20.21 11.63
N GLY A 9 -4.60 20.99 12.40
CA GLY A 9 -5.91 21.47 11.95
C GLY A 9 -7.01 20.39 11.90
N GLY A 10 -6.88 19.34 12.71
CA GLY A 10 -7.91 18.30 12.87
C GLY A 10 -7.76 17.07 11.97
N MET A 11 -6.75 17.03 11.10
CA MET A 11 -6.44 15.86 10.25
C MET A 11 -4.94 15.57 10.24
N VAL A 12 -4.59 14.29 10.07
CA VAL A 12 -3.20 13.83 9.89
C VAL A 12 -2.77 13.99 8.42
N LEU A 13 -3.64 13.55 7.50
CA LEU A 13 -3.46 13.62 6.05
C LEU A 13 -4.84 13.68 5.39
N ASP A 14 -4.95 14.39 4.26
CA ASP A 14 -6.18 14.39 3.46
C ASP A 14 -6.39 13.01 2.81
N PHE A 15 -7.62 12.48 2.89
CA PHE A 15 -7.97 11.20 2.27
C PHE A 15 -7.80 11.21 0.75
N ALA A 16 -8.00 12.34 0.08
CA ALA A 16 -7.80 12.48 -1.36
C ALA A 16 -6.32 12.30 -1.73
N ASP A 17 -5.41 12.88 -0.94
CA ASP A 17 -3.96 12.73 -1.14
C ASP A 17 -3.52 11.29 -0.91
N LEU A 18 -3.98 10.66 0.19
CA LEU A 18 -3.67 9.26 0.46
C LEU A 18 -4.19 8.35 -0.67
N LYS A 19 -5.45 8.55 -1.10
CA LYS A 19 -6.05 7.78 -2.19
C LYS A 19 -5.29 7.94 -3.50
N LYS A 20 -4.83 9.15 -3.82
CA LYS A 20 -4.03 9.42 -5.02
C LYS A 20 -2.72 8.63 -4.98
N VAL A 21 -1.96 8.75 -3.89
CA VAL A 21 -0.67 8.06 -3.72
C VAL A 21 -0.84 6.54 -3.83
N VAL A 22 -1.84 5.98 -3.16
CA VAL A 22 -2.12 4.53 -3.19
C VAL A 22 -2.51 4.08 -4.61
N ARG A 23 -3.38 4.80 -5.30
CA ARG A 23 -3.77 4.46 -6.67
C ARG A 23 -2.60 4.50 -7.64
N GLU A 24 -1.73 5.50 -7.53
CA GLU A 24 -0.53 5.58 -8.37
C GLU A 24 0.47 4.46 -8.09
N ALA A 25 0.53 3.92 -6.87
CA ALA A 25 1.33 2.73 -6.58
C ALA A 25 0.70 1.47 -7.19
N LEU A 26 -0.62 1.29 -7.02
CA LEU A 26 -1.35 0.14 -7.56
C LEU A 26 -1.46 0.11 -9.09
N ALA A 27 -1.46 1.28 -9.75
CA ALA A 27 -1.60 1.38 -11.20
C ALA A 27 -0.49 0.65 -12.00
N LYS A 28 0.65 0.35 -11.37
CA LYS A 28 1.71 -0.46 -11.96
C LYS A 28 1.32 -1.93 -12.12
N TYR A 29 0.40 -2.42 -11.28
CA TYR A 29 0.08 -3.84 -11.11
C TYR A 29 -1.38 -4.17 -11.45
N ASP A 30 -2.27 -3.16 -11.43
CA ASP A 30 -3.68 -3.35 -11.74
C ASP A 30 -3.89 -3.90 -13.16
N HIS A 31 -4.77 -4.89 -13.30
CA HIS A 31 -5.01 -5.63 -14.55
C HIS A 31 -3.76 -6.27 -15.17
N ARG A 32 -2.79 -6.72 -14.35
CA ARG A 32 -1.59 -7.44 -14.80
C ARG A 32 -1.40 -8.77 -14.10
N ASP A 33 -0.52 -9.58 -14.65
CA ASP A 33 -0.04 -10.80 -14.01
C ASP A 33 1.05 -10.46 -12.99
N TRP A 34 0.90 -10.91 -11.75
CA TRP A 34 1.88 -10.70 -10.69
C TRP A 34 3.22 -11.38 -10.97
N ASN A 35 3.22 -12.46 -11.76
CA ASN A 35 4.43 -13.16 -12.16
C ASN A 35 5.37 -12.30 -13.03
N GLU A 36 4.87 -11.20 -13.63
CA GLU A 36 5.71 -10.22 -14.33
C GLU A 36 6.49 -9.32 -13.37
N ALA A 37 5.98 -9.12 -12.15
CA ALA A 37 6.58 -8.24 -11.13
C ALA A 37 7.38 -9.00 -10.07
N LEU A 38 7.02 -10.27 -9.80
CA LEU A 38 7.58 -11.09 -8.74
C LEU A 38 7.79 -12.53 -9.23
N GLU A 39 8.95 -13.11 -8.93
CA GLU A 39 9.22 -14.54 -9.20
C GLU A 39 8.26 -15.45 -8.42
N TYR A 40 7.97 -15.08 -7.16
CA TYR A 40 7.01 -15.78 -6.30
C TYR A 40 5.95 -14.78 -5.79
N PRO A 41 4.77 -14.69 -6.42
CA PRO A 41 3.79 -13.66 -6.12
C PRO A 41 2.86 -14.02 -4.94
N SER A 42 3.44 -14.36 -3.78
CA SER A 42 2.64 -14.55 -2.55
C SER A 42 2.12 -13.22 -2.01
N VAL A 43 1.08 -13.27 -1.18
CA VAL A 43 0.50 -12.05 -0.57
C VAL A 43 1.50 -11.30 0.30
N GLU A 44 2.44 -12.01 0.94
CA GLU A 44 3.55 -11.43 1.71
C GLU A 44 4.51 -10.66 0.81
N ASN A 45 4.96 -11.27 -0.30
CA ASN A 45 5.87 -10.63 -1.25
C ASN A 45 5.22 -9.43 -1.96
N ILE A 46 3.93 -9.51 -2.26
CA ILE A 46 3.14 -8.37 -2.77
C ILE A 46 3.06 -7.27 -1.70
N CYS A 47 2.84 -7.63 -0.44
CA CYS A 47 2.79 -6.67 0.67
C CYS A 47 4.12 -5.93 0.84
N GLU A 48 5.26 -6.64 0.80
CA GLU A 48 6.60 -6.04 0.84
C GLU A 48 6.85 -5.12 -0.35
N LEU A 49 6.49 -5.55 -1.55
CA LEU A 49 6.65 -4.74 -2.77
C LEU A 49 5.84 -3.44 -2.68
N LEU A 50 4.57 -3.53 -2.27
CA LEU A 50 3.70 -2.36 -2.11
C LEU A 50 4.17 -1.45 -0.97
N GLN A 51 4.65 -2.00 0.14
CA GLN A 51 5.23 -1.23 1.23
C GLN A 51 6.46 -0.44 0.74
N LYS A 52 7.36 -1.07 -0.03
CA LYS A 52 8.52 -0.40 -0.64
C LYS A 52 8.11 0.73 -1.59
N ASP A 53 7.12 0.48 -2.45
CA ASP A 53 6.62 1.48 -3.40
C ASP A 53 5.94 2.67 -2.70
N LEU A 54 5.21 2.40 -1.62
CA LEU A 54 4.54 3.42 -0.81
C LEU A 54 5.54 4.21 0.05
N ASN A 55 6.58 3.56 0.58
CA ASN A 55 7.66 4.22 1.34
C ASN A 55 8.38 5.30 0.52
N ALA A 56 8.48 5.13 -0.80
CA ALA A 56 9.06 6.13 -1.68
C ALA A 56 8.18 7.39 -1.84
N LYS A 57 6.90 7.33 -1.46
CA LYS A 57 5.90 8.38 -1.72
C LYS A 57 5.29 8.98 -0.45
N LEU A 58 5.10 8.17 0.59
CA LEU A 58 4.52 8.58 1.87
C LEU A 58 5.62 9.01 2.84
N ARG A 59 5.40 10.14 3.52
CA ARG A 59 6.32 10.70 4.52
C ARG A 59 5.87 10.46 5.96
N PHE A 60 4.87 9.61 6.15
CA PHE A 60 4.27 9.29 7.44
C PHE A 60 4.60 7.85 7.81
N PRO A 61 4.65 7.49 9.11
CA PRO A 61 4.53 6.11 9.53
C PRO A 61 3.22 5.50 9.01
N PHE A 62 3.28 4.30 8.45
CA PHE A 62 2.11 3.61 7.91
C PHE A 62 2.20 2.11 8.03
N HIS A 63 1.03 1.48 8.02
CA HIS A 63 0.87 0.04 7.85
C HIS A 63 0.19 -0.27 6.51
N VAL A 64 0.64 -1.32 5.83
CA VAL A 64 0.03 -1.87 4.63
C VAL A 64 -0.56 -3.22 4.96
N ARG A 65 -1.82 -3.40 4.60
CA ARG A 65 -2.48 -4.70 4.61
C ARG A 65 -2.94 -5.04 3.20
N VAL A 66 -2.55 -6.21 2.71
CA VAL A 66 -2.95 -6.73 1.40
C VAL A 66 -3.83 -7.95 1.61
N TRP A 67 -5.02 -7.92 1.04
CA TRP A 67 -5.99 -9.01 1.10
C TRP A 67 -5.95 -9.81 -0.20
N GLU A 68 -5.67 -11.11 -0.12
CA GLU A 68 -5.79 -12.02 -1.26
C GLU A 68 -7.25 -12.51 -1.41
N GLY A 69 -7.96 -12.61 -0.28
CA GLY A 69 -9.35 -13.03 -0.24
C GLY A 69 -9.98 -12.78 1.12
N HIS A 70 -11.18 -13.30 1.33
CA HIS A 70 -11.90 -13.13 2.58
C HIS A 70 -11.14 -13.79 3.74
N GLY A 71 -10.74 -12.99 4.74
CA GLY A 71 -10.06 -13.49 5.93
C GLY A 71 -8.61 -13.96 5.68
N LYS A 72 -8.00 -13.64 4.54
CA LYS A 72 -6.60 -14.00 4.21
C LYS A 72 -5.83 -12.76 3.77
N TRP A 73 -4.81 -12.39 4.53
CA TRP A 73 -4.01 -11.19 4.30
C TRP A 73 -2.59 -11.32 4.81
N ALA A 74 -1.71 -10.46 4.31
CA ALA A 74 -0.44 -10.09 4.93
C ALA A 74 -0.46 -8.63 5.36
N GLU A 75 0.32 -8.28 6.37
CA GLU A 75 0.43 -6.93 6.91
C GLU A 75 1.87 -6.60 7.31
N LEU A 76 2.30 -5.37 7.03
CA LEU A 76 3.59 -4.77 7.40
C LEU A 76 3.39 -3.34 7.89
#